data_AF-A0A355R9D2-F1
#
_entry.id   AF-A0A355R9D2-F1
#
_cell.length_a   1.000
_cell.length_b   1.000
_cell.length_c   1.000
_cell.angle_alpha   90.00
_cell.angle_beta   90.00
_cell.angle_gamma   90.00
#
_symmetry.space_group_name_H-M   'P 1'
#
loop_
_entity.id
_entity.type
_entity.pdbx_description
1 polymer ?
#
loop_
_entity_poly.entity_id
_entity_poly.type
_entity_poly.pdbx_seq_one_letter_code
_entity_poly.pdbx_strand_id
1 'polypeptide(L)'
;MLRLLLTLLLLIPLATHASEGEFFLTAKPAEQAGLLEGWAAQPDAARLPLLENLRQGRIATDDTRKVRLNNRLRGLIDNALASHQLLSDDSDTRLAAAQQLQKTAKPAQMAFLDRRFAAEPDAAVQAALGLALANLQLGASEPAVRLAAVRLLGETGDPLARTRHEALLQPDAELDPGVRTAAETSLAQVKRKLLVGELLGQAFS
;
A
#
# COMPACT_ATOMS: atom_id res chain seq x y z
N MET A 1 -37.73 -29.67 -24.70
CA MET A 1 -36.55 -29.36 -25.52
C MET A 1 -36.33 -27.84 -25.52
N LEU A 2 -35.73 -27.30 -24.46
CA LEU A 2 -35.18 -25.94 -24.42
C LEU A 2 -34.26 -25.82 -23.19
N ARG A 3 -33.09 -26.45 -23.27
CA ARG A 3 -31.98 -26.32 -22.31
C ARG A 3 -30.74 -26.13 -23.15
N LEU A 4 -30.42 -24.89 -23.52
CA LEU A 4 -29.11 -24.45 -24.04
C LEU A 4 -29.22 -22.98 -24.47
N LEU A 5 -29.29 -22.09 -23.49
CA LEU A 5 -29.12 -20.64 -23.72
C LEU A 5 -28.52 -20.03 -22.45
N LEU A 6 -27.41 -20.60 -21.97
CA LEU A 6 -26.71 -20.07 -20.80
C LEU A 6 -25.21 -20.39 -20.82
N THR A 7 -24.52 -20.13 -21.92
CA THR A 7 -23.05 -20.25 -21.98
C THR A 7 -22.47 -19.33 -23.06
N LEU A 8 -22.55 -18.01 -22.91
CA LEU A 8 -21.67 -17.11 -23.66
C LEU A 8 -21.46 -15.76 -22.95
N LEU A 9 -21.01 -15.80 -21.69
CA LEU A 9 -20.59 -14.59 -20.99
C LEU A 9 -19.50 -14.85 -19.96
N LEU A 10 -18.48 -15.65 -20.33
CA LEU A 10 -17.42 -16.04 -19.39
C LEU A 10 -16.06 -16.29 -20.05
N LEU A 11 -15.68 -15.46 -21.03
CA LEU A 11 -14.36 -15.53 -21.68
C LEU A 11 -13.79 -14.14 -22.04
N ILE A 12 -13.93 -13.14 -21.17
CA ILE A 12 -13.35 -11.79 -21.43
C ILE A 12 -12.21 -11.33 -20.47
N PRO A 13 -11.80 -11.99 -19.36
CA PRO A 13 -10.80 -11.37 -18.50
C PRO A 13 -9.32 -11.52 -18.96
N LEU A 14 -9.02 -12.28 -20.03
CA LEU A 14 -7.61 -12.51 -20.43
C LEU A 14 -7.10 -11.57 -21.53
N ALA A 15 -7.98 -11.03 -22.38
CA ALA A 15 -7.58 -10.15 -23.48
C ALA A 15 -7.31 -8.69 -23.05
N THR A 16 -7.77 -8.29 -21.86
CA THR A 16 -7.64 -6.94 -21.33
C THR A 16 -6.19 -6.59 -21.01
N HIS A 17 -5.43 -7.48 -20.36
CA HIS A 17 -4.08 -7.14 -19.88
C HIS A 17 -3.00 -7.14 -20.96
N ALA A 18 -3.10 -8.01 -21.97
CA ALA A 18 -2.23 -7.93 -23.15
C ALA A 18 -2.39 -6.57 -23.86
N SER A 19 -3.63 -6.06 -23.91
CA SER A 19 -3.89 -4.72 -24.43
C SER A 19 -3.33 -3.62 -23.51
N GLU A 20 -3.40 -3.76 -22.18
CA GLU A 20 -2.81 -2.81 -21.21
C GLU A 20 -1.29 -2.63 -21.42
N GLY A 21 -0.55 -3.70 -21.71
CA GLY A 21 0.89 -3.64 -22.00
C GLY A 21 1.21 -2.86 -23.29
N GLU A 22 0.45 -3.09 -24.37
CA GLU A 22 0.57 -2.33 -25.62
C GLU A 22 0.21 -0.84 -25.43
N PHE A 23 -0.88 -0.55 -24.72
CA PHE A 23 -1.24 0.82 -24.37
C PHE A 23 -0.11 1.50 -23.59
N PHE A 24 0.48 0.80 -22.61
CA PHE A 24 1.61 1.34 -21.85
C PHE A 24 2.83 1.64 -22.74
N LEU A 25 3.16 0.79 -23.72
CA LEU A 25 4.28 1.03 -24.64
C LEU A 25 4.09 2.26 -25.52
N THR A 26 2.88 2.46 -26.02
CA THR A 26 2.56 3.56 -26.95
C THR A 26 2.29 4.89 -26.24
N ALA A 27 1.98 4.84 -24.94
CA ALA A 27 1.65 6.00 -24.11
C ALA A 27 2.85 6.93 -23.85
N LYS A 28 2.57 8.22 -23.70
CA LYS A 28 3.59 9.20 -23.25
C LYS A 28 3.93 8.97 -21.77
N PRO A 29 5.12 9.39 -21.29
CA PRO A 29 5.51 9.16 -19.89
C PRO A 29 4.53 9.68 -18.83
N ALA A 30 3.81 10.76 -19.11
CA ALA A 30 2.78 11.28 -18.22
C ALA A 30 1.54 10.35 -18.16
N GLU A 31 1.13 9.80 -19.30
CA GLU A 31 0.02 8.85 -19.41
C GLU A 31 0.41 7.51 -18.76
N GLN A 32 1.64 7.03 -18.98
CA GLN A 32 2.19 5.86 -18.28
C GLN A 32 2.15 6.03 -16.76
N ALA A 33 2.51 7.21 -16.25
CA ALA A 33 2.42 7.50 -14.83
C ALA A 33 0.98 7.46 -14.32
N GLY A 34 0.03 8.04 -15.07
CA GLY A 34 -1.39 7.99 -14.75
C GLY A 34 -1.95 6.57 -14.74
N LEU A 35 -1.55 5.72 -15.69
CA LEU A 35 -1.91 4.30 -15.71
C LEU A 35 -1.41 3.58 -14.46
N LEU A 36 -0.14 3.73 -14.09
CA LEU A 36 0.44 3.08 -12.91
C LEU A 36 -0.22 3.54 -11.61
N GLU A 37 -0.55 4.84 -11.49
CA GLU A 37 -1.27 5.36 -10.33
C GLU A 37 -2.70 4.82 -10.26
N GLY A 38 -3.39 4.71 -11.40
CA GLY A 38 -4.71 4.09 -11.49
C GLY A 38 -4.68 2.60 -11.13
N TRP A 39 -3.69 1.86 -11.63
CA TRP A 39 -3.50 0.45 -11.30
C TRP A 39 -3.18 0.26 -9.82
N ALA A 40 -2.34 1.11 -9.22
CA ALA A 40 -2.08 1.04 -7.78
C ALA A 40 -3.35 1.25 -6.94
N ALA A 41 -4.22 2.19 -7.34
CA ALA A 41 -5.49 2.46 -6.67
C ALA A 41 -6.53 1.34 -6.84
N GLN A 42 -6.45 0.58 -7.93
CA GLN A 42 -7.38 -0.49 -8.29
C GLN A 42 -6.60 -1.77 -8.66
N PRO A 43 -6.02 -2.44 -7.66
CA PRO A 43 -5.21 -3.63 -7.91
C PRO A 43 -6.06 -4.80 -8.38
N ASP A 44 -5.48 -5.58 -9.28
CA ASP A 44 -6.07 -6.77 -9.88
C ASP A 44 -4.99 -7.86 -9.99
N ALA A 45 -5.19 -9.02 -9.37
CA ALA A 45 -4.21 -10.10 -9.37
C ALA A 45 -3.77 -10.51 -10.80
N ALA A 46 -4.65 -10.38 -11.80
CA ALA A 46 -4.34 -10.71 -13.18
C ALA A 46 -3.28 -9.77 -13.81
N ARG A 47 -3.04 -8.58 -13.23
CA ARG A 47 -2.04 -7.62 -13.71
C ARG A 47 -0.62 -7.85 -13.16
N LEU A 48 -0.46 -8.72 -12.16
CA LEU A 48 0.85 -9.01 -11.56
C LEU A 48 1.94 -9.40 -12.59
N PRO A 49 1.69 -10.30 -13.57
CA PRO A 49 2.70 -10.65 -14.57
C PRO A 49 3.15 -9.45 -15.41
N LEU A 50 2.23 -8.55 -15.76
CA LEU A 50 2.56 -7.34 -16.52
C LEU A 50 3.45 -6.41 -15.69
N LEU A 51 3.10 -6.13 -14.43
CA LEU A 51 3.89 -5.26 -13.56
C LEU A 51 5.29 -5.82 -13.30
N GLU A 52 5.42 -7.13 -13.17
CA GLU A 52 6.72 -7.81 -13.03
C GLU A 52 7.59 -7.69 -14.28
N ASN A 53 6.98 -7.86 -15.46
CA ASN A 53 7.66 -7.62 -16.73
C ASN A 53 8.08 -6.16 -16.86
N LEU A 54 7.20 -5.21 -16.52
CA LEU A 54 7.49 -3.78 -16.56
C LEU A 54 8.63 -3.42 -15.62
N ARG A 55 8.69 -4.01 -14.41
CA ARG A 55 9.82 -3.83 -13.49
C ARG A 55 11.16 -4.23 -14.11
N GLN A 56 11.14 -5.19 -15.03
CA GLN A 56 12.30 -5.67 -15.79
C GLN A 56 12.51 -4.92 -17.12
N GLY A 57 11.69 -3.90 -17.42
CA GLY A 57 11.81 -3.10 -18.64
C GLY A 57 11.28 -3.77 -19.92
N ARG A 58 10.31 -4.69 -19.78
CA ARG A 58 9.62 -5.39 -20.89
C ARG A 58 8.12 -5.46 -20.64
N ILE A 59 7.31 -5.83 -21.64
CA ILE A 59 5.85 -5.99 -21.44
C ILE A 59 5.39 -7.45 -21.29
N ALA A 60 6.13 -8.39 -21.87
CA ALA A 60 5.93 -9.81 -21.72
C ALA A 60 7.29 -10.52 -21.67
N THR A 61 7.30 -11.77 -21.20
CA THR A 61 8.55 -12.53 -21.03
C THR A 61 9.24 -12.84 -22.36
N ASP A 62 8.45 -13.07 -23.40
CA ASP A 62 8.86 -13.37 -24.78
C ASP A 62 8.95 -12.12 -25.68
N ASP A 63 8.61 -10.93 -25.17
CA ASP A 63 8.72 -9.69 -25.93
C ASP A 63 10.14 -9.12 -25.89
N THR A 64 10.68 -8.81 -27.07
CA THR A 64 12.03 -8.25 -27.25
C THR A 64 12.04 -6.72 -27.23
N ARG A 65 10.87 -6.06 -27.28
CA ARG A 65 10.74 -4.60 -27.21
C ARG A 65 11.07 -4.11 -25.80
N LYS A 66 12.02 -3.18 -25.70
CA LYS A 66 12.42 -2.58 -24.43
C LYS A 66 11.52 -1.40 -24.06
N VAL A 67 11.04 -1.41 -22.84
CA VAL A 67 10.33 -0.28 -22.22
C VAL A 67 11.37 0.70 -21.67
N ARG A 68 11.32 1.96 -22.14
CA ARG A 68 12.21 3.01 -21.60
C ARG A 68 11.65 3.54 -20.28
N LEU A 69 12.29 3.19 -19.17
CA LEU A 69 11.87 3.58 -17.83
C LEU A 69 12.83 4.59 -17.20
N ASN A 70 12.29 5.76 -16.85
CA ASN A 70 12.99 6.71 -15.97
C ASN A 70 12.77 6.32 -14.49
N ASN A 71 13.47 7.01 -13.58
CA ASN A 71 13.40 6.71 -12.14
C ASN A 71 11.98 6.87 -11.57
N ARG A 72 11.21 7.85 -12.06
CA ARG A 72 9.83 8.08 -11.64
C ARG A 72 8.94 6.88 -11.99
N LEU A 73 9.02 6.38 -13.22
CA LEU A 73 8.23 5.24 -13.67
C LEU A 73 8.60 3.96 -12.91
N ARG A 74 9.89 3.73 -12.63
CA ARG A 74 10.30 2.56 -11.81
C ARG A 74 9.67 2.60 -10.42
N GLY A 75 9.72 3.76 -9.74
CA GLY A 75 9.08 3.91 -8.44
C GLY A 75 7.55 3.73 -8.49
N LEU A 76 6.90 4.16 -9.57
CA LEU A 76 5.47 3.93 -9.78
C LEU A 76 5.12 2.47 -10.06
N ILE A 77 5.98 1.75 -10.80
CA ILE A 77 5.84 0.31 -11.01
C ILE A 77 5.97 -0.43 -9.68
N ASP A 78 6.99 -0.14 -8.88
CA ASP A 78 7.18 -0.78 -7.57
C ASP A 78 6.01 -0.50 -6.62
N ASN A 79 5.45 0.72 -6.65
CA ASN A 79 4.26 1.08 -5.87
C ASN A 79 3.00 0.33 -6.35
N ALA A 80 2.77 0.27 -7.66
CA ALA A 80 1.65 -0.48 -8.23
C ALA A 80 1.77 -1.96 -7.91
N LEU A 81 2.97 -2.54 -8.06
CA LEU A 81 3.26 -3.93 -7.74
C LEU A 81 2.95 -4.25 -6.27
N ALA A 82 3.40 -3.42 -5.33
CA ALA A 82 3.09 -3.60 -3.92
C ALA A 82 1.58 -3.56 -3.64
N SER A 83 0.84 -2.66 -4.28
CA SER A 83 -0.63 -2.62 -4.14
C SER A 83 -1.30 -3.92 -4.61
N HIS A 84 -0.78 -4.54 -5.67
CA HIS A 84 -1.30 -5.80 -6.19
C HIS A 84 -0.90 -7.00 -5.32
N GLN A 85 0.30 -7.00 -4.76
CA GLN A 85 0.80 -8.05 -3.86
C GLN A 85 -0.01 -8.15 -2.55
N LEU A 86 -0.71 -7.08 -2.14
CA LEU A 86 -1.66 -7.13 -1.00
C LEU A 86 -2.87 -8.05 -1.22
N LEU A 87 -3.08 -8.52 -2.46
CA LEU A 87 -4.11 -9.52 -2.81
C LEU A 87 -3.61 -10.97 -2.72
N SER A 88 -2.32 -11.19 -2.40
CA SER A 88 -1.74 -12.53 -2.27
C SER A 88 -2.38 -13.32 -1.13
N ASP A 89 -2.53 -14.63 -1.31
CA ASP A 89 -2.92 -15.54 -0.23
C ASP A 89 -1.81 -15.72 0.81
N ASP A 90 -0.55 -15.47 0.42
CA ASP A 90 0.62 -15.56 1.29
C ASP A 90 0.81 -14.29 2.16
N SER A 91 0.85 -14.47 3.48
CA SER A 91 0.99 -13.37 4.45
C SER A 91 2.33 -12.66 4.35
N ASP A 92 3.42 -13.37 4.03
CA ASP A 92 4.75 -12.77 3.93
C ASP A 92 4.83 -11.80 2.74
N THR A 93 4.25 -12.20 1.61
CA THR A 93 4.08 -11.34 0.43
C THR A 93 3.26 -10.09 0.76
N ARG A 94 2.13 -10.24 1.48
CA ARG A 94 1.31 -9.09 1.89
C ARG A 94 2.04 -8.18 2.87
N LEU A 95 2.82 -8.74 3.80
CA LEU A 95 3.59 -7.98 4.77
C LEU A 95 4.66 -7.11 4.07
N ALA A 96 5.45 -7.72 3.19
CA ALA A 96 6.46 -7.00 2.41
C ALA A 96 5.83 -5.88 1.57
N ALA A 97 4.68 -6.16 0.95
CA ALA A 97 3.91 -5.18 0.20
C ALA A 97 3.43 -4.02 1.07
N ALA A 98 2.81 -4.30 2.23
CA ALA A 98 2.37 -3.29 3.17
C ALA A 98 3.53 -2.41 3.65
N GLN A 99 4.67 -3.00 3.99
CA GLN A 99 5.89 -2.29 4.40
C GLN A 99 6.43 -1.37 3.29
N GLN A 100 6.41 -1.82 2.03
CA GLN A 100 6.79 -0.98 0.90
C GLN A 100 5.84 0.21 0.71
N LEU A 101 4.55 -0.02 0.93
CA LEU A 101 3.51 1.01 0.82
C LEU A 101 3.58 2.06 1.92
N GLN A 102 4.17 1.76 3.09
CA GLN A 102 4.41 2.77 4.14
C GLN A 102 5.21 3.98 3.64
N LYS A 103 6.04 3.81 2.62
CA LYS A 103 6.89 4.85 2.05
C LYS A 103 6.39 5.39 0.72
N THR A 104 5.60 4.61 -0.01
CA THR A 104 5.32 4.85 -1.43
C THR A 104 3.84 5.07 -1.73
N ALA A 105 2.94 4.70 -0.82
CA ALA A 105 1.51 4.82 -1.03
C ALA A 105 1.11 6.26 -1.35
N LYS A 106 0.07 6.38 -2.18
CA LYS A 106 -0.49 7.67 -2.63
C LYS A 106 -1.93 7.85 -2.15
N PRO A 107 -2.44 9.10 -2.07
CA PRO A 107 -3.82 9.36 -1.65
C PRO A 107 -4.89 8.56 -2.43
N ALA A 108 -4.69 8.34 -3.74
CA ALA A 108 -5.60 7.55 -4.56
C ALA A 108 -5.76 6.07 -4.12
N GLN A 109 -4.79 5.54 -3.35
CA GLN A 109 -4.82 4.17 -2.83
C GLN A 109 -5.60 4.03 -1.51
N MET A 110 -5.98 5.15 -0.87
CA MET A 110 -6.56 5.14 0.49
C MET A 110 -7.75 4.20 0.63
N ALA A 111 -8.73 4.30 -0.27
CA ALA A 111 -9.94 3.46 -0.23
C ALA A 111 -9.66 1.96 -0.47
N PHE A 112 -8.58 1.61 -1.17
CA PHE A 112 -8.14 0.22 -1.31
C PHE A 112 -7.47 -0.26 -0.02
N LEU A 113 -6.54 0.53 0.52
CA LEU A 113 -5.79 0.19 1.73
C LEU A 113 -6.68 0.09 2.96
N ASP A 114 -7.69 0.96 3.11
CA ASP A 114 -8.68 0.89 4.19
C ASP A 114 -9.44 -0.44 4.17
N ARG A 115 -9.88 -0.87 2.97
CA ARG A 115 -10.56 -2.17 2.80
C ARG A 115 -9.65 -3.34 3.11
N ARG A 116 -8.38 -3.27 2.70
CA ARG A 116 -7.41 -4.33 3.03
C ARG A 116 -7.12 -4.38 4.53
N PHE A 117 -6.87 -3.24 5.16
CA PHE A 117 -6.64 -3.14 6.61
C PHE A 117 -7.79 -3.74 7.42
N ALA A 118 -9.04 -3.38 7.08
CA ALA A 118 -10.23 -3.86 7.78
C ALA A 118 -10.48 -5.37 7.64
N ALA A 119 -10.01 -5.98 6.54
CA ALA A 119 -10.22 -7.39 6.23
C ALA A 119 -8.98 -8.27 6.47
N GLU A 120 -7.86 -7.69 6.93
CA GLU A 120 -6.60 -8.43 7.06
C GLU A 120 -6.59 -9.28 8.34
N PRO A 121 -6.43 -10.62 8.23
CA PRO A 121 -6.42 -11.49 9.40
C PRO A 121 -5.05 -11.57 10.09
N ASP A 122 -3.97 -11.35 9.35
CA ASP A 122 -2.62 -11.41 9.90
C ASP A 122 -2.29 -10.11 10.66
N ALA A 123 -1.91 -10.25 11.94
CA ALA A 123 -1.68 -9.10 12.80
C ALA A 123 -0.48 -8.24 12.36
N ALA A 124 0.58 -8.85 11.82
CA ALA A 124 1.75 -8.13 11.35
C ALA A 124 1.43 -7.35 10.06
N VAL A 125 0.70 -7.97 9.13
CA VAL A 125 0.24 -7.31 7.90
C VAL A 125 -0.72 -6.17 8.25
N GLN A 126 -1.68 -6.40 9.15
CA GLN A 126 -2.62 -5.37 9.59
C GLN A 126 -1.90 -4.19 10.25
N ALA A 127 -0.92 -4.44 11.13
CA ALA A 127 -0.11 -3.38 11.73
C ALA A 127 0.67 -2.57 10.66
N ALA A 128 1.29 -3.26 9.69
CA ALA A 128 2.02 -2.62 8.61
C ALA A 128 1.10 -1.78 7.69
N LEU A 129 -0.12 -2.25 7.41
CA LEU A 129 -1.15 -1.51 6.68
C LEU A 129 -1.64 -0.28 7.45
N GLY A 130 -1.85 -0.41 8.76
CA GLY A 130 -2.22 0.71 9.63
C GLY A 130 -1.16 1.83 9.61
N LEU A 131 0.13 1.46 9.65
CA LEU A 131 1.23 2.41 9.51
C LEU A 131 1.25 3.09 8.12
N ALA A 132 0.94 2.35 7.05
CA ALA A 132 0.84 2.93 5.71
C ALA A 132 -0.31 3.94 5.58
N LEU A 133 -1.49 3.60 6.10
CA LEU A 133 -2.65 4.49 6.16
C LEU A 133 -2.38 5.74 7.00
N ALA A 134 -1.75 5.58 8.16
CA ALA A 134 -1.39 6.72 9.00
C ALA A 134 -0.41 7.67 8.28
N ASN A 135 0.60 7.14 7.59
CA ASN A 135 1.55 7.98 6.83
C ASN A 135 0.86 8.78 5.72
N LEU A 136 -0.15 8.19 5.05
CA LEU A 136 -0.96 8.92 4.07
C LEU A 136 -1.75 10.06 4.70
N GLN A 137 -2.36 9.80 5.86
CA GLN A 137 -3.23 10.75 6.56
C GLN A 137 -2.46 11.88 7.26
N LEU A 138 -1.23 11.63 7.74
CA LEU A 138 -0.38 12.65 8.37
C LEU A 138 0.02 13.78 7.42
N GLY A 139 -0.02 13.56 6.09
CA GLY A 139 0.20 14.61 5.09
C GLY A 139 -1.02 15.48 4.79
N ALA A 140 -2.18 15.21 5.39
CA ALA A 140 -3.41 15.96 5.13
C ALA A 140 -3.38 17.38 5.71
N SER A 141 -3.99 18.34 5.01
CA SER A 141 -4.17 19.72 5.51
C SER A 141 -5.07 19.78 6.74
N GLU A 142 -6.07 18.90 6.82
CA GLU A 142 -7.08 18.88 7.87
C GLU A 142 -6.55 18.26 9.17
N PRO A 143 -6.53 18.99 10.30
CA PRO A 143 -6.06 18.48 11.59
C PRO A 143 -6.81 17.23 12.06
N ALA A 144 -8.11 17.15 11.79
CA ALA A 144 -8.93 15.99 12.17
C ALA A 144 -8.45 14.69 11.51
N VAL A 145 -7.98 14.76 10.27
CA VAL A 145 -7.44 13.60 9.53
C VAL A 145 -6.08 13.19 10.11
N ARG A 146 -5.20 14.16 10.42
CA ARG A 146 -3.91 13.88 11.07
C ARG A 146 -4.10 13.30 12.48
N LEU A 147 -5.11 13.77 13.21
CA LEU A 147 -5.46 13.23 14.52
C LEU A 147 -5.91 11.76 14.44
N ALA A 148 -6.72 11.40 13.43
CA ALA A 148 -7.10 10.00 13.19
C ALA A 148 -5.86 9.14 12.90
N ALA A 149 -4.92 9.64 12.11
CA ALA A 149 -3.65 8.96 11.82
C ALA A 149 -2.84 8.70 13.10
N VAL A 150 -2.75 9.70 14.00
CA VAL A 150 -2.06 9.59 15.28
C VAL A 150 -2.68 8.51 16.16
N ARG A 151 -4.01 8.43 16.21
CA ARG A 151 -4.70 7.37 16.97
C ARG A 151 -4.41 5.99 16.39
N LEU A 152 -4.50 5.85 15.07
CA LEU A 152 -4.22 4.60 14.37
C LEU A 152 -2.80 4.08 14.67
N LEU A 153 -1.79 4.96 14.67
CA LEU A 153 -0.42 4.63 15.05
C LEU A 153 -0.30 4.12 16.51
N GLY A 154 -1.08 4.66 17.43
CA GLY A 154 -1.11 4.22 18.83
C GLY A 154 -1.71 2.83 19.02
N GLU A 155 -2.61 2.44 18.13
CA GLU A 155 -3.31 1.16 18.19
C GLU A 155 -2.41 0.00 17.77
N THR A 156 -1.52 0.20 16.79
CA THR A 156 -0.66 -0.88 16.26
C THR A 156 0.35 -1.42 17.27
N GLY A 157 0.86 -0.57 18.17
CA GLY A 157 1.94 -0.94 19.10
C GLY A 157 3.29 -1.23 18.40
N ASP A 158 3.44 -0.79 17.14
CA ASP A 158 4.63 -1.00 16.32
C ASP A 158 5.80 -0.08 16.77
N PRO A 159 7.05 -0.56 16.88
CA PRO A 159 8.22 0.29 17.13
C PRO A 159 8.36 1.47 16.17
N LEU A 160 7.96 1.32 14.90
CA LEU A 160 7.97 2.40 13.92
C LEU A 160 6.93 3.48 14.23
N ALA A 161 5.80 3.13 14.85
CA ALA A 161 4.80 4.11 15.30
C ALA A 161 5.38 5.05 16.37
N ARG A 162 6.24 4.54 17.26
CA ARG A 162 7.00 5.36 18.22
C ARG A 162 7.84 6.41 17.50
N THR A 163 8.67 6.00 16.54
CA THR A 163 9.52 6.93 15.78
C THR A 163 8.70 7.97 15.03
N ARG A 164 7.52 7.59 14.50
CA ARG A 164 6.61 8.53 13.84
C ARG A 164 6.03 9.58 14.79
N HIS A 165 5.59 9.18 15.98
CA HIS A 165 5.15 10.15 16.99
C HIS A 165 6.28 11.07 17.45
N GLU A 166 7.49 10.53 17.68
CA GLU A 166 8.65 11.34 18.05
C GLU A 166 9.03 12.37 16.96
N ALA A 167 8.85 12.01 15.68
CA ALA A 167 9.03 12.94 14.57
C ALA A 167 7.95 14.03 14.52
N LEU A 168 6.68 13.67 14.78
CA LEU A 168 5.56 14.61 14.80
C LEU A 168 5.65 15.64 15.95
N LEU A 169 6.32 15.26 17.04
CA LEU A 169 6.54 16.10 18.21
C LEU A 169 7.76 17.02 18.08
N GLN A 170 8.57 16.89 17.03
CA GLN A 170 9.62 17.87 16.76
C GLN A 170 9.04 19.29 16.61
N PRO A 171 9.83 20.34 16.88
CA PRO A 171 9.44 21.71 16.57
C PRO A 171 8.97 21.83 15.12
N ASP A 172 7.90 22.59 14.89
CA ASP A 172 7.32 22.91 13.58
C ASP A 172 6.79 21.73 12.73
N ALA A 173 6.94 20.48 13.18
CA ALA A 173 6.45 19.30 12.46
C ALA A 173 4.92 19.16 12.47
N GLU A 174 4.29 19.55 13.57
CA GLU A 174 2.84 19.67 13.73
C GLU A 174 2.55 20.94 14.51
N LEU A 175 1.65 21.76 13.97
CA LEU A 175 1.28 23.05 14.53
C LEU A 175 -0.05 23.00 15.29
N ASP A 176 -0.90 22.01 14.98
CA ASP A 176 -2.17 21.85 15.66
C ASP A 176 -1.95 21.28 17.09
N PRO A 177 -2.33 22.02 18.15
CA PRO A 177 -2.09 21.58 19.53
C PRO A 177 -2.86 20.31 19.90
N GLY A 178 -4.03 20.07 19.28
CA GLY A 178 -4.84 18.88 19.49
C GLY A 178 -4.15 17.63 18.93
N VAL A 179 -3.61 17.72 17.72
CA VAL A 179 -2.82 16.63 17.10
C VAL A 179 -1.56 16.35 17.91
N ARG A 180 -0.83 17.39 18.36
CA ARG A 180 0.37 17.21 19.21
C ARG A 180 0.04 16.51 20.53
N THR A 181 -1.00 16.95 21.23
CA THR A 181 -1.44 16.31 22.50
C THR A 181 -1.84 14.85 22.29
N ALA A 182 -2.54 14.56 21.19
CA ALA A 182 -2.87 13.19 20.82
C ALA A 182 -1.61 12.36 20.55
N ALA A 183 -0.59 12.95 19.93
CA ALA A 183 0.67 12.26 19.62
C ALA A 183 1.50 11.95 20.87
N GLU A 184 1.54 12.85 21.86
CA GLU A 184 2.15 12.59 23.17
C GLU A 184 1.45 11.43 23.90
N THR A 185 0.13 11.46 23.92
CA THR A 185 -0.69 10.42 24.56
C THR A 185 -0.48 9.06 23.88
N SER A 186 -0.52 9.06 22.54
CA SER A 186 -0.29 7.86 21.73
C SER A 186 1.12 7.31 21.92
N LEU A 187 2.14 8.17 21.95
CA LEU A 187 3.53 7.77 22.21
C LEU A 187 3.69 7.07 23.56
N ALA A 188 3.05 7.57 24.62
CA ALA A 188 3.04 6.92 25.92
C ALA A 188 2.38 5.53 25.89
N GLN A 189 1.29 5.39 25.13
CA GLN A 189 0.61 4.10 24.93
C GLN A 189 1.47 3.10 24.17
N VAL A 190 2.11 3.51 23.07
CA VAL A 190 3.01 2.64 22.29
C VAL A 190 4.18 2.16 23.15
N LYS A 191 4.85 3.08 23.88
CA LYS A 191 5.95 2.72 24.79
C LYS A 191 5.52 1.68 25.84
N ARG A 192 4.33 1.83 26.43
CA ARG A 192 3.79 0.85 27.38
C ARG A 192 3.54 -0.52 26.75
N LYS A 193 2.96 -0.57 25.55
CA LYS A 193 2.72 -1.84 24.83
C LYS A 193 4.03 -2.55 24.49
N LEU A 194 5.03 -1.81 24.01
CA LEU A 194 6.36 -2.36 23.69
C LEU A 194 7.04 -2.98 24.92
N LEU A 195 7.02 -2.28 26.06
CA LEU A 195 7.58 -2.80 27.32
C LEU A 195 6.92 -4.11 27.75
N VAL A 196 5.60 -4.25 27.62
CA VAL A 196 4.90 -5.51 27.93
C VAL A 196 5.34 -6.62 26.99
N GLY A 197 5.50 -6.33 25.69
CA GLY A 197 6.00 -7.30 24.72
C GLY A 197 7.43 -7.76 25.01
N GLU A 198 8.33 -6.83 25.37
CA GLU A 198 9.71 -7.14 25.77
C GLU A 198 9.78 -8.03 27.01
N LEU A 199 9.00 -7.74 28.04
CA LEU A 199 8.95 -8.53 29.27
C LEU A 199 8.42 -9.95 29.04
N LEU A 200 7.39 -10.09 28.20
CA LEU A 200 6.89 -11.41 27.83
C LEU A 200 7.93 -12.17 27.00
N GLY A 201 8.56 -11.53 26.03
CA GLY A 201 9.62 -12.14 25.22
C GLY A 201 10.77 -12.67 26.08
N GLN A 202 11.22 -11.89 27.07
CA GLN A 202 12.30 -12.29 27.99
C GLN A 202 11.90 -13.42 28.95
N ALA A 203 10.63 -13.52 29.33
CA ALA A 203 10.14 -14.57 30.24
C ALA A 203 9.97 -15.94 29.55
N PHE A 204 9.88 -15.97 28.22
CA PHE A 204 9.65 -17.19 27.42
C PHE A 204 10.80 -17.49 26.43
N SER A 205 11.94 -16.82 26.54
CA SER A 205 13.19 -17.10 25.81
C SER A 205 14.20 -17.79 26.71
#